data_AF-A0A9Q9SUL3-F1
#
_entry.id   AF-A0A9Q9SUL3-F1
#
_cell.length_a   1.000
_cell.length_b   1.000
_cell.length_c   1.000
_cell.angle_alpha   90.00
_cell.angle_beta   90.00
_cell.angle_gamma   90.00
#
_symmetry.space_group_name_H-M   'P 1'
#
loop_
_entity.id
_entity.type
_entity.pdbx_description
1 polymer ?
#
loop_
_entity_poly.entity_id
_entity_poly.type
_entity_poly.pdbx_seq_one_letter_code
_entity_poly.pdbx_strand_id
1 'polypeptide(L)' 'MISYVSANRYSWPDFLGQKWRTHGDYYEEAVKNGTEALESLVIAYQETGETLPEPTINKAA' A
#
# COMPACT_ATOMS: atom_id res chain seq x y z
N MET A 1 11.76 20.55 18.37
CA MET A 1 10.80 21.10 17.38
C MET A 1 11.26 20.73 15.98
N ILE A 2 10.83 19.57 15.49
CA ILE A 2 10.34 19.36 14.11
C ILE A 2 9.21 18.33 14.31
N SER A 3 8.00 18.72 13.96
CA SER A 3 6.78 17.95 14.20
C SER A 3 6.90 16.56 13.56
N TYR A 4 6.48 15.53 14.31
CA TYR A 4 6.23 14.18 13.80
C TYR A 4 5.56 14.28 12.42
N VAL A 5 6.31 13.99 11.36
CA VAL A 5 5.68 13.58 10.10
C VAL A 5 5.07 12.23 10.46
N SER A 6 3.77 12.25 10.74
CA SER A 6 2.94 11.06 10.81
C SER A 6 3.36 10.16 9.65
N ALA A 7 4.06 9.06 9.96
CA ALA A 7 4.49 8.05 9.00
C ALA A 7 3.37 7.90 7.96
N ASN A 8 3.68 8.23 6.70
CA ASN A 8 2.68 8.22 5.64
C ASN A 8 2.17 6.80 5.51
N ARG A 9 1.00 6.57 6.09
CA ARG A 9 0.33 5.29 6.17
C ARG A 9 -0.34 5.06 4.83
N TYR A 10 0.33 4.36 3.93
CA TYR A 10 -0.28 3.95 2.67
C TYR A 10 -1.17 2.75 2.93
N SER A 11 -2.45 2.88 2.61
CA SER A 11 -3.41 1.77 2.61
C SER A 11 -3.86 1.52 1.17
N TRP A 12 -4.08 0.28 0.80
CA TRP A 12 -4.71 -0.04 -0.48
C TRP A 12 -6.20 -0.28 -0.28
N PRO A 13 -7.05 0.72 -0.56
CA PRO A 13 -8.49 0.62 -0.35
C PRO A 13 -9.15 -0.46 -1.22
N ASP A 14 -8.51 -0.84 -2.33
CA ASP A 14 -9.00 -1.86 -3.27
C ASP A 14 -8.87 -3.30 -2.71
N PHE A 15 -8.04 -3.52 -1.68
CA PHE A 15 -7.88 -4.82 -1.03
C PHE A 15 -8.66 -4.86 0.28
N LEU A 16 -9.96 -5.15 0.17
CA LEU A 16 -10.89 -5.16 1.29
C LEU A 16 -10.44 -6.17 2.36
N GLY A 17 -10.31 -5.69 3.61
CA GLY A 17 -9.87 -6.51 4.76
C GLY A 17 -8.38 -6.41 5.09
N GLN A 18 -7.56 -5.75 4.25
CA GLN A 18 -6.15 -5.54 4.57
C GLN A 18 -5.95 -4.42 5.60
N LYS A 19 -5.34 -4.79 6.74
CA LYS A 19 -4.93 -3.85 7.80
C LYS A 19 -3.47 -3.42 7.70
N TRP A 20 -2.72 -4.05 6.80
CA TRP A 20 -1.29 -3.80 6.61
C TRP A 20 -1.11 -2.43 5.98
N ARG A 21 -0.20 -1.64 6.57
CA ARG A 21 0.18 -0.34 6.06
C ARG A 21 1.68 -0.33 5.90
N THR A 22 2.15 0.18 4.78
CA THR A 22 3.58 0.43 4.63
C THR A 22 3.95 1.72 5.36
N HIS A 23 5.16 1.76 5.89
CA HIS A 23 5.73 2.92 6.56
C HIS A 23 7.11 3.22 5.95
N GLY A 24 7.56 4.45 6.10
CA GLY A 24 8.92 4.88 5.80
C GLY A 24 9.16 6.21 6.50
N ASP A 25 10.40 6.47 6.89
CA ASP A 25 10.78 7.72 7.54
C ASP A 25 10.84 8.86 6.50
N TYR A 26 11.00 8.49 5.22
CA TYR A 26 11.03 9.39 4.08
C TYR A 26 9.99 8.98 3.02
N TYR A 27 9.59 9.92 2.17
CA TYR A 27 8.66 9.66 1.07
C TYR A 27 9.15 8.54 0.15
N GLU A 28 10.43 8.57 -0.23
CA GLU A 28 11.03 7.56 -1.11
C GLU A 28 10.98 6.16 -0.50
N GLU A 29 11.26 6.06 0.80
CA GLU A 29 11.22 4.81 1.54
C GLU A 29 9.78 4.28 1.65
N ALA A 30 8.82 5.15 1.97
CA ALA A 30 7.42 4.76 2.06
C ALA A 30 6.87 4.27 0.70
N VAL A 31 7.27 4.93 -0.40
CA VAL A 31 6.92 4.50 -1.77
C VAL A 31 7.56 3.16 -2.10
N LYS A 32 8.86 3.00 -1.85
CA LYS A 32 9.58 1.74 -2.11
C LYS A 32 8.94 0.56 -1.35
N ASN A 33 8.73 0.73 -0.05
CA ASN A 33 8.11 -0.30 0.79
C ASN A 33 6.68 -0.60 0.33
N GLY A 34 5.93 0.42 -0.12
CA GLY A 34 4.63 0.28 -0.79
C GLY A 34 4.70 -0.61 -2.03
N THR A 35 5.64 -0.35 -2.94
CA THR A 35 5.80 -1.13 -4.16
C THR A 35 6.12 -2.60 -3.88
N GLU A 36 7.11 -2.87 -3.03
CA GLU A 36 7.53 -4.25 -2.69
C GLU A 36 6.39 -5.07 -2.05
N ALA A 37 5.61 -4.43 -1.19
CA ALA A 37 4.47 -5.08 -0.55
C ALA A 37 3.33 -5.35 -1.58
N LEU A 38 3.11 -4.45 -2.54
CA LEU A 38 2.08 -4.63 -3.58
C LEU A 38 2.46 -5.77 -4.52
N GLU A 39 3.73 -5.88 -4.91
CA GLU A 39 4.25 -6.98 -5.70
C GLU A 39 4.04 -8.32 -5.00
N SER A 40 4.36 -8.39 -3.71
CA SER A 40 4.15 -9.59 -2.88
C SER A 40 2.67 -10.00 -2.84
N LEU A 41 1.77 -9.01 -2.77
CA LEU A 41 0.34 -9.25 -2.74
C LEU A 41 -0.21 -9.75 -4.08
N VAL A 42 0.29 -9.20 -5.19
CA VAL A 42 -0.08 -9.66 -6.53
C VAL A 42 0.31 -11.11 -6.74
N ILE A 43 1.51 -11.50 -6.29
CA ILE A 43 1.98 -12.89 -6.35
C ILE A 43 1.03 -13.81 -5.57
N ALA A 44 0.65 -13.44 -4.34
CA ALA A 44 -0.26 -14.24 -3.52
C ALA A 44 -1.63 -14.47 -4.20
N TYR A 45 -2.20 -13.46 -4.85
CA TYR A 45 -3.46 -13.59 -5.60
C TYR A 45 -3.30 -14.54 -6.80
N GLN A 46 -2.19 -14.46 -7.52
CA GLN A 46 -1.89 -15.35 -8.64
C GLN A 46 -1.72 -16.80 -8.21
N GLU A 47 -1.03 -17.04 -7.09
CA GLU A 47 -0.80 -18.39 -6.54
C GLU A 47 -2.09 -19.04 -6.01
N THR A 48 -3.00 -18.24 -5.46
CA THR A 48 -4.29 -18.71 -4.94
C THR A 48 -5.37 -18.83 -6.01
N GLY A 49 -5.13 -18.29 -7.21
CA GLY A 49 -6.13 -18.21 -8.29
C GLY A 49 -7.23 -17.18 -8.01
N GLU A 50 -7.02 -16.29 -7.04
CA GLU A 50 -7.93 -15.19 -6.72
C GLU A 50 -7.83 -14.08 -7.77
N THR A 51 -8.93 -13.35 -7.97
CA THR A 51 -8.99 -12.27 -8.94
C THR A 51 -8.44 -10.99 -8.31
N LEU A 52 -7.45 -10.36 -8.97
CA LEU A 52 -6.93 -9.06 -8.54
C LEU A 52 -8.04 -8.01 -8.61
N PRO A 53 -8.12 -7.10 -7.62
CA PRO A 53 -9.06 -5.98 -7.68
C PRO A 53 -8.66 -5.00 -8.79
N GLU A 54 -9.65 -4.37 -9.43
CA GLU A 54 -9.39 -3.29 -10.38
C GLU A 54 -8.92 -2.03 -9.62
N PRO A 55 -7.84 -1.37 -10.05
CA PRO A 55 -7.37 -0.15 -9.40
C PRO A 55 -8.43 0.96 -9.48
N THR A 56 -8.85 1.49 -8.33
CA THR A 56 -9.72 2.66 -8.33
C THR A 56 -8.86 3.94 -8.39
N ILE A 57 -9.18 4.84 -9.32
CA ILE A 57 -8.57 6.18 -9.31
C ILE A 57 -9.09 6.90 -8.08
N ASN A 58 -8.27 6.98 -7.04
CA ASN A 58 -8.55 7.83 -5.90
C ASN A 58 -8.40 9.29 -6.34
N LYS A 59 -9.52 9.94 -6.68
CA LYS A 59 -9.55 11.40 -6.78
C LYS A 59 -9.40 11.93 -5.36
N ALA A 60 -8.20 12.36 -5.00
CA ALA A 60 -7.97 13.09 -3.76
C ALA A 60 -9.00 14.23 -3.66
N ALA A 61 -9.78 14.19 -2.58
CA ALA A 61 -10.82 15.18 -2.27
C ALA A 61 -10.22 16.48 -1.73
#